data_AF-A0A248UEY2-F1
#
_entry.id   AF-A0A248UEY2-F1
#
_cell.length_a   1.000
_cell.length_b   1.000
_cell.length_c   1.000
_cell.angle_alpha   90.00
_cell.angle_beta   90.00
_cell.angle_gamma   90.00
#
_symmetry.space_group_name_H-M   'P 1'
#
loop_
_entity.id
_entity.type
_entity.pdbx_description
1 polymer ?
#
loop_
_entity_poly.entity_id
_entity_poly.type
_entity_poly.pdbx_seq_one_letter_code
_entity_poly.pdbx_strand_id
1 'polypeptide(L)' 'MVRAASPKAFAEDTPYGIGIVKLDEGPQLMVRLPADADGEFSSYKCDMPVQFMPVSAEEIGRRPVAWFEKA' A
#
# COMPACT_ATOMS: atom_id res chain seq x y z
N MET A 1 -5.54 3.45 -24.42
CA MET A 1 -5.21 3.39 -22.97
C MET A 1 -6.42 2.82 -22.25
N VAL A 2 -6.37 1.56 -21.81
CA VAL A 2 -7.44 0.96 -21.00
C VAL A 2 -7.24 1.47 -19.58
N ARG A 3 -8.08 2.42 -19.13
CA ARG A 3 -8.18 2.72 -17.70
C ARG A 3 -8.98 1.58 -17.07
N ALA A 4 -8.29 0.55 -16.61
CA ALA A 4 -8.93 -0.47 -15.78
C ALA A 4 -9.39 0.23 -14.50
N ALA A 5 -10.70 0.39 -14.34
CA ALA A 5 -11.24 0.85 -13.07
C ALA A 5 -10.91 -0.18 -11.99
N SER A 6 -10.69 0.27 -10.76
CA SER A 6 -10.56 -0.62 -9.61
C SER A 6 -11.74 -1.60 -9.60
N PRO A 7 -11.53 -2.90 -9.29
CA PRO A 7 -12.65 -3.81 -9.12
C PRO A 7 -13.63 -3.23 -8.10
N LYS A 8 -14.95 -3.47 -8.26
CA LYS A 8 -15.99 -2.84 -7.42
C LYS A 8 -15.72 -2.95 -5.92
N ALA A 9 -15.14 -4.06 -5.48
CA ALA A 9 -14.78 -4.31 -4.07
C ALA A 9 -13.70 -3.36 -3.49
N PHE A 10 -13.04 -2.56 -4.33
CA PHE A 10 -12.00 -1.59 -3.97
C PHE A 10 -12.41 -0.14 -4.28
N ALA A 11 -13.65 0.09 -4.73
CA ALA A 11 -14.12 1.43 -5.06
C ALA A 11 -14.07 2.38 -3.85
N GLU A 12 -14.42 1.87 -2.67
CA GLU A 12 -14.42 2.63 -1.41
C GLU A 12 -13.02 3.00 -0.92
N ASP A 13 -11.99 2.27 -1.35
CA ASP A 13 -10.60 2.56 -1.01
C ASP A 13 -9.90 3.43 -2.07
N THR A 14 -10.58 3.81 -3.16
CA THR A 14 -9.92 4.55 -4.24
C THR A 14 -9.84 6.04 -3.86
N PRO A 15 -8.65 6.67 -3.87
CA PRO A 15 -7.35 6.13 -4.28
C PRO A 15 -6.64 5.30 -3.18
N TYR A 16 -6.00 4.20 -3.58
CA TYR A 16 -5.20 3.37 -2.67
C TYR A 16 -3.75 3.22 -3.17
N GLY A 17 -2.81 3.27 -2.23
CA GLY A 17 -1.39 3.09 -2.50
C GLY A 17 -1.03 1.61 -2.63
N ILE A 18 -0.35 1.25 -3.72
CA ILE A 18 0.31 -0.05 -3.90
C ILE A 18 1.79 0.17 -4.19
N GLY A 19 2.64 -0.72 -3.68
CA GLY A 19 4.08 -0.66 -3.90
C GLY A 19 4.71 -2.04 -3.99
N ILE A 20 5.93 -2.08 -4.51
CA ILE A 20 6.83 -3.24 -4.36
C ILE A 20 7.89 -2.86 -3.33
N VAL A 21 7.92 -3.58 -2.22
CA VAL A 21 8.94 -3.38 -1.17
C VAL A 21 9.95 -4.50 -1.27
N LYS A 22 11.22 -4.12 -1.44
CA LYS A 22 12.36 -5.04 -1.30
C LYS A 22 12.80 -5.02 0.16
N LEU A 23 12.70 -6.17 0.81
CA LEU A 23 13.19 -6.35 2.17
C LEU A 23 14.72 -6.45 2.16
N ASP A 24 15.33 -6.13 3.30
CA ASP A 24 16.79 -6.17 3.47
C ASP A 24 17.35 -7.59 3.28
N GLU A 25 16.54 -8.60 3.62
CA GLU A 25 16.86 -10.01 3.42
C GLU A 25 16.83 -10.44 1.95
N GLY A 26 16.32 -9.57 1.04
CA GLY A 26 16.29 -9.80 -0.40
C GLY A 26 14.90 -10.03 -1.04
N PRO A 27 13.90 -10.66 -0.38
CA PRO A 27 12.57 -10.84 -0.96
C PRO A 27 11.89 -9.54 -1.37
N GLN A 28 11.04 -9.63 -2.39
CA GLN A 28 10.19 -8.52 -2.82
C GLN A 28 8.72 -8.88 -2.62
N LEU A 29 7.96 -7.96 -2.03
CA LEU A 29 6.55 -8.13 -1.72
C LEU A 29 5.73 -7.04 -2.39
N MET A 30 4.56 -7.39 -2.90
CA MET A 30 3.53 -6.41 -3.24
C MET A 30 2.80 -6.01 -1.96
N VAL A 31 2.71 -4.71 -1.70
CA VAL A 31 2.22 -4.17 -0.43
C VAL A 31 1.17 -3.09 -0.64
N ARG A 32 0.41 -2.80 0.43
CA ARG A 32 -0.38 -1.57 0.57
C ARG A 32 0.45 -0.49 1.25
N LEU A 33 0.22 0.76 0.85
CA LEU A 33 0.83 1.96 1.42
C LEU A 33 -0.27 2.90 1.91
N PRO A 34 -0.19 3.46 3.14
CA PRO A 34 -1.14 4.45 3.62
C PRO A 34 -0.98 5.77 2.87
N ALA A 35 -2.08 6.51 2.73
CA ALA A 35 -2.04 7.87 2.22
C ALA A 35 -1.31 8.80 3.20
N ASP A 36 -0.87 9.93 2.67
CA ASP A 36 -0.40 11.08 3.43
C ASP A 36 -1.56 11.72 4.22
N ALA A 37 -1.23 12.64 5.13
CA ALA A 37 -2.23 13.31 5.96
C ALA A 37 -3.25 14.13 5.15
N ASP A 38 -2.90 14.54 3.93
CA ASP A 38 -3.76 15.22 2.97
C ASP A 38 -4.59 14.24 2.11
N GLY A 39 -4.44 12.93 2.30
CA GLY A 39 -5.11 11.89 1.52
C GLY A 39 -4.42 11.56 0.20
N GLU A 40 -3.29 12.21 -0.12
CA GLU A 40 -2.52 11.97 -1.33
C GLU A 40 -1.39 10.96 -1.10
N PHE A 41 -0.63 10.66 -2.16
CA PHE A 41 0.52 9.75 -2.10
C PHE A 41 1.81 10.43 -2.58
N SER A 42 1.80 11.76 -2.63
CA SER A 42 2.84 12.57 -3.28
C SER A 42 4.19 12.53 -2.57
N SER A 43 4.22 12.15 -1.29
CA SER A 43 5.48 12.03 -0.54
C SER A 43 6.29 10.80 -0.89
N TYR A 44 5.67 9.75 -1.46
CA TYR A 44 6.36 8.51 -1.80
C TYR A 44 7.33 8.70 -2.97
N LYS A 45 8.51 8.07 -2.85
CA LYS A 45 9.53 8.01 -3.91
C LYS A 45 10.06 6.59 -4.00
N CYS A 46 10.56 6.21 -5.18
CA CYS A 46 11.31 4.97 -5.33
C CYS A 46 12.52 4.95 -4.37
N ASP A 47 12.85 3.75 -3.89
CA ASP A 47 13.97 3.49 -2.98
C ASP A 47 13.88 4.22 -1.62
N MET A 48 12.70 4.76 -1.27
CA MET A 48 12.43 5.30 0.06
C MET A 48 12.38 4.16 1.09
N PRO A 49 13.05 4.29 2.25
CA PRO A 49 12.94 3.31 3.32
C PRO A 49 11.51 3.26 3.86
N VAL A 50 11.07 2.05 4.15
CA VAL A 50 9.73 1.77 4.69
C VAL A 50 9.84 0.75 5.81
N GLN A 51 8.85 0.74 6.70
CA GLN A 51 8.73 -0.20 7.79
C GLN A 51 7.39 -0.92 7.76
N PHE A 52 7.36 -2.14 8.31
CA PHE A 52 6.12 -2.90 8.41
C PHE A 52 5.14 -2.17 9.33
N MET A 53 3.93 -1.93 8.83
CA MET A 53 2.86 -1.27 9.57
C MET A 53 1.82 -2.32 9.99
N PRO A 54 1.75 -2.70 11.28
CA PRO A 54 0.72 -3.61 11.74
C PRO A 54 -0.67 -2.95 11.61
N VAL A 55 -1.62 -3.68 11.04
CA VAL A 55 -3.03 -3.25 10.93
C VAL A 55 -3.93 -4.19 11.72
N SER A 56 -5.16 -3.76 12.01
CA SER A 56 -6.11 -4.54 12.80
C SER A 56 -6.48 -5.86 12.10
N ALA A 57 -6.91 -6.86 12.87
CA ALA A 57 -7.36 -8.14 12.31
C ALA A 57 -8.55 -7.96 11.34
N GLU A 58 -9.41 -6.97 11.59
CA GLU A 58 -10.49 -6.58 10.70
C GLU A 58 -9.94 -6.08 9.35
N GLU A 59 -8.94 -5.20 9.37
CA GLU A 59 -8.31 -4.69 8.15
C GLU A 59 -7.58 -5.80 7.39
N ILE A 60 -6.93 -6.74 8.08
CA ILE A 60 -6.34 -7.93 7.45
C ILE A 60 -7.43 -8.78 6.77
N GLY A 61 -8.57 -8.98 7.43
CA GLY A 61 -9.71 -9.70 6.86
C GLY A 61 -10.28 -9.01 5.62
N ARG A 62 -10.31 -7.67 5.63
CA ARG A 62 -10.76 -6.84 4.50
C ARG A 62 -9.73 -6.83 3.36
N ARG A 63 -8.44 -6.75 3.69
CA ARG A 63 -7.29 -6.55 2.79
C ARG A 63 -6.12 -7.44 3.24
N PRO A 64 -6.08 -8.72 2.81
CA PRO A 64 -5.06 -9.68 3.24
C PRO A 64 -3.75 -9.49 2.47
N VAL A 65 -3.08 -8.36 2.70
CA VAL A 65 -1.81 -7.97 2.11
C VAL A 65 -0.96 -7.30 3.17
N ALA A 66 0.36 -7.41 3.05
CA ALA A 66 1.26 -6.70 3.95
C ALA A 66 1.14 -5.19 3.77
N TRP A 67 1.14 -4.47 4.88
CA TRP A 67 1.12 -3.01 4.91
C TRP A 67 2.47 -2.49 5.35
N PHE A 68 2.94 -1.45 4.66
CA PHE A 68 4.17 -0.75 4.99
C PHE A 68 3.89 0.74 4.99
N GLU A 69 4.60 1.46 5.84
CA GLU A 69 4.59 2.92 5.88
C GLU A 69 6.01 3.45 5.72
N LYS A 70 6.13 4.75 5.44
CA LYS A 70 7.43 5.42 5.41
C LYS A 70 8.08 5.31 6.78
N ALA A 71 9.36 4.93 6.81
CA ALA A 71 10.16 4.82 8.02
C ALA A 71 10.50 6.19 8.63
#